data_AF-A0A530ZWV1-F1
#
_entry.id   AF-A0A530ZWV1-F1
#
_cell.length_a   1.000
_cell.length_b   1.000
_cell.length_c   1.000
_cell.angle_alpha   90.00
_cell.angle_beta   90.00
_cell.angle_gamma   90.00
#
_symmetry.space_group_name_H-M   'P 1'
#
loop_
_entity.id
_entity.type
_entity.pdbx_description
1 polymer ?
#
loop_
_entity_poly.entity_id
_entity_poly.type
_entity_poly.pdbx_seq_one_letter_code
_entity_poly.pdbx_strand_id
1 'polypeptide(L)'
;MNANADIDVVRPSGLSALPPEFDSAVAWAAWLYYVDQLNQSDVAKVMNVSRASVVHYLQEARESGLVAVQVDHDAFARTLTSRRLMEKY
;
A
#
# COMPACT_ATOMS: atom_id res chain seq x y z
N MET A 1 -11.54 17.38 29.61
CA MET A 1 -10.23 16.73 29.46
C MET A 1 -10.47 15.39 28.77
N ASN A 2 -10.37 15.35 27.44
CA ASN A 2 -10.28 14.09 26.71
C ASN A 2 -8.99 14.12 25.91
N ALA A 3 -8.05 13.31 26.41
CA ALA A 3 -6.80 12.97 25.78
C ALA A 3 -7.13 12.07 24.58
N ASN A 4 -7.09 12.64 23.38
CA ASN A 4 -6.77 11.88 22.19
C ASN A 4 -5.58 12.59 21.56
N ALA A 5 -4.44 11.99 21.84
CA ALA A 5 -3.11 12.37 21.43
C ALA A 5 -3.10 12.94 20.01
N ASP A 6 -2.45 14.10 19.88
CA ASP A 6 -1.58 14.42 18.76
C ASP A 6 -0.86 13.15 18.31
N ILE A 7 -1.43 12.45 17.34
CA ILE A 7 -0.64 11.65 16.41
C ILE A 7 -0.03 12.72 15.51
N ASP A 8 1.08 13.27 15.99
CA ASP A 8 2.05 13.98 15.18
C ASP A 8 2.50 12.98 14.12
N VAL A 9 1.74 12.94 13.01
CA VAL A 9 2.09 12.20 11.80
C VAL A 9 3.40 12.81 11.38
N VAL A 10 4.51 12.16 11.78
CA VAL A 10 5.86 12.47 11.36
C VAL A 10 5.82 12.64 9.85
N ARG A 11 5.78 13.90 9.39
CA ARG A 11 5.87 14.23 7.97
C ARG A 11 7.35 14.13 7.62
N PRO A 12 7.84 13.06 6.98
CA PRO A 12 9.23 13.03 6.56
C PRO A 12 9.45 14.20 5.59
N SER A 13 10.41 15.06 5.91
CA SER A 13 10.73 16.33 5.25
C SER A 13 11.31 16.18 3.83
N GLY A 14 10.71 15.32 2.98
CA GLY A 14 11.18 15.00 1.63
C GLY A 14 10.11 15.00 0.53
N LEU A 15 8.86 15.39 0.81
CA LEU A 15 7.75 15.37 -0.17
C LEU A 15 7.82 16.55 -1.16
N SER A 16 8.85 16.60 -2.00
CA SER A 16 9.02 17.69 -2.98
C SER A 16 8.12 17.56 -4.22
N ALA A 17 7.31 16.50 -4.36
CA ALA A 17 6.54 16.27 -5.58
C ALA A 17 5.26 15.46 -5.34
N LEU A 18 4.47 15.81 -4.31
CA LEU A 18 3.08 15.33 -4.27
C LEU A 18 2.28 16.13 -5.31
N PRO A 19 1.75 15.51 -6.38
CA PRO A 19 0.92 16.23 -7.33
C PRO A 19 -0.37 16.73 -6.64
N PRO A 20 -0.90 17.90 -7.01
CA PRO A 20 -2.05 18.52 -6.35
C PRO A 20 -3.34 17.68 -6.43
N GLU A 21 -3.41 16.73 -7.35
CA GLU A 21 -4.51 15.78 -7.49
C GLU A 21 -4.52 14.64 -6.47
N PHE A 22 -3.47 14.49 -5.64
CA PHE A 22 -3.39 13.44 -4.62
C PHE A 22 -3.48 14.02 -3.20
N ASP A 23 -4.42 13.49 -2.41
CA ASP A 23 -4.66 13.92 -1.04
C ASP A 23 -3.56 13.51 -0.04
N SER A 24 -2.71 12.54 -0.41
CA SER A 24 -1.63 12.05 0.46
C SER A 24 -0.48 11.38 -0.30
N ALA A 25 0.70 11.30 0.35
CA ALA A 25 1.83 10.53 -0.15
C ALA A 25 1.51 9.03 -0.32
N VAL A 26 0.58 8.51 0.50
CA VAL A 26 0.08 7.13 0.44
C VAL A 26 -0.69 6.88 -0.86
N ALA A 27 -1.60 7.81 -1.20
CA ALA A 27 -2.35 7.75 -2.46
C ALA A 27 -1.42 7.84 -3.68
N TRP A 28 -0.44 8.74 -3.63
CA TRP A 28 0.52 8.90 -4.72
C TRP A 28 1.42 7.66 -4.90
N ALA A 29 1.95 7.10 -3.80
CA ALA A 29 2.73 5.87 -3.84
C ALA A 29 1.92 4.69 -4.40
N ALA A 30 0.64 4.58 -4.01
CA ALA A 30 -0.26 3.55 -4.51
C ALA A 30 -0.53 3.70 -6.01
N TRP A 31 -0.76 4.94 -6.48
CA TRP A 31 -0.95 5.21 -7.91
C TRP A 31 0.27 4.76 -8.73
N LEU A 32 1.45 5.25 -8.37
CA LEU A 32 2.69 4.92 -9.07
C LEU A 32 2.96 3.40 -9.11
N TYR A 33 2.61 2.69 -8.03
CA TYR A 33 2.84 1.25 -7.93
C TYR A 33 1.81 0.39 -8.68
N TYR A 34 0.51 0.68 -8.54
CA TYR A 34 -0.55 -0.18 -9.09
C TYR A 34 -1.06 0.28 -10.45
N VAL A 35 -1.04 1.58 -10.73
CA VAL A 35 -1.55 2.16 -11.98
C VAL A 35 -0.40 2.31 -12.98
N ASP A 36 0.67 3.00 -12.58
CA ASP A 36 1.84 3.20 -13.45
C ASP A 36 2.80 2.00 -13.45
N GLN A 37 2.51 0.98 -12.62
CA GLN A 37 3.23 -0.29 -12.57
C GLN A 37 4.73 -0.16 -12.29
N LEU A 38 5.13 0.92 -11.60
CA LEU A 38 6.51 1.11 -11.16
C LEU A 38 6.83 0.15 -10.02
N ASN A 39 8.05 -0.37 -10.00
CA ASN A 39 8.52 -1.12 -8.83
C ASN A 39 8.80 -0.15 -7.65
N GLN A 40 8.85 -0.69 -6.43
CA GLN A 40 9.02 0.09 -5.20
C GLN A 40 10.29 0.96 -5.18
N SER A 41 11.36 0.52 -5.85
CA SER A 41 12.60 1.28 -5.93
C SER A 41 12.47 2.48 -6.87
N ASP A 42 11.72 2.35 -7.96
CA ASP A 42 11.45 3.45 -8.88
C ASP A 42 10.45 4.44 -8.31
N VAL A 43 9.41 3.96 -7.61
CA VAL A 43 8.50 4.81 -6.82
C VAL A 43 9.30 5.65 -5.81
N ALA A 44 10.27 5.03 -5.12
CA ALA A 44 11.11 5.71 -4.14
C ALA A 44 11.95 6.83 -4.78
N LYS A 45 12.49 6.61 -5.98
CA LYS A 45 13.22 7.63 -6.75
C LYS A 45 12.30 8.78 -7.16
N VAL A 46 11.11 8.48 -7.68
CA VAL A 46 10.12 9.50 -8.11
C VAL A 46 9.68 10.37 -6.95
N MET A 47 9.38 9.75 -5.80
CA MET A 47 8.91 10.46 -4.60
C MET A 47 10.06 11.05 -3.76
N ASN A 48 11.31 10.80 -4.13
CA ASN A 48 12.51 11.19 -3.37
C ASN A 48 12.48 10.76 -1.89
N VAL A 49 12.08 9.50 -1.64
CA VAL A 49 12.01 8.88 -0.31
C VAL A 49 12.80 7.57 -0.27
N SER A 50 12.96 6.99 0.92
CA SER A 50 13.56 5.65 1.02
C SER A 50 12.62 4.57 0.48
N ARG A 51 13.18 3.46 -0.01
CA ARG A 51 12.40 2.27 -0.40
C ARG A 51 11.56 1.73 0.78
N ALA A 52 12.07 1.82 2.00
CA ALA A 52 11.34 1.42 3.21
C ALA A 52 10.09 2.28 3.44
N SER A 53 10.19 3.59 3.18
CA SER A 53 9.06 4.51 3.25
C SER A 53 7.98 4.15 2.23
N VAL A 54 8.36 3.81 1.00
CA VAL A 54 7.40 3.33 -0.02
C VAL A 54 6.70 2.05 0.43
N VAL A 55 7.45 1.09 0.99
CA VAL A 55 6.85 -0.13 1.53
C VAL A 55 5.81 0.19 2.61
N HIS A 56 6.15 1.10 3.52
CA HIS A 56 5.25 1.55 4.57
C HIS A 56 3.99 2.22 3.99
N TYR A 57 4.12 3.11 3.01
CA TYR A 57 2.98 3.74 2.34
C TYR A 57 2.07 2.73 1.64
N LEU A 58 2.63 1.75 0.92
CA LEU A 58 1.83 0.72 0.26
C LEU A 58 1.12 -0.21 1.26
N GLN A 59 1.73 -0.43 2.43
CA GLN A 59 1.09 -1.15 3.52
C GLN A 59 -0.07 -0.34 4.10
N GLU A 60 0.16 0.93 4.40
CA GLU A 60 -0.87 1.86 4.90
C GLU A 60 -2.05 2.00 3.92
N ALA A 61 -1.78 2.06 2.61
CA ALA A 61 -2.81 2.08 1.58
C ALA A 61 -3.73 0.84 1.62
N ARG A 62 -3.17 -0.33 1.96
CA ARG A 62 -3.95 -1.58 2.09
C ARG A 62 -4.71 -1.62 3.41
N GLU A 63 -4.08 -1.23 4.50
CA GLU A 63 -4.67 -1.25 5.85
C GLU A 63 -5.82 -0.23 5.99
N SER A 64 -5.69 0.94 5.36
CA SER A 64 -6.74 1.96 5.30
C SER A 64 -7.89 1.64 4.34
N GLY A 65 -7.74 0.60 3.50
CA GLY A 65 -8.70 0.25 2.47
C GLY A 65 -8.66 1.15 1.23
N LEU A 66 -7.70 2.07 1.13
CA LEU A 66 -7.47 2.87 -0.08
C LEU A 66 -7.16 1.99 -1.30
N VAL A 67 -6.50 0.84 -1.07
CA VAL A 67 -6.24 -0.19 -2.08
C VAL A 67 -6.80 -1.52 -1.61
N ALA A 68 -7.60 -2.15 -2.47
CA ALA A 68 -8.05 -3.53 -2.32
C ALA A 68 -7.54 -4.39 -3.48
N VAL A 69 -6.91 -5.51 -3.17
CA VAL A 69 -6.54 -6.52 -4.18
C VAL A 69 -7.63 -7.58 -4.20
N GLN A 70 -8.37 -7.66 -5.30
CA GLN A 70 -9.34 -8.72 -5.52
C GLN A 70 -8.69 -9.88 -6.24
N VAL A 71 -8.92 -11.08 -5.73
CA VAL A 71 -8.44 -12.32 -6.32
C VAL A 71 -9.66 -13.11 -6.78
N ASP A 72 -9.67 -13.52 -8.04
CA ASP A 72 -10.75 -14.34 -8.60
C ASP A 72 -10.82 -15.70 -7.89
N HIS A 73 -11.90 -15.94 -7.16
CA HIS A 73 -12.08 -17.15 -6.37
C HIS A 73 -12.16 -18.41 -7.24
N ASP A 74 -12.70 -18.32 -8.46
CA ASP A 74 -12.88 -19.48 -9.34
C ASP A 74 -11.54 -19.95 -9.90
N ALA A 75 -10.61 -19.03 -10.15
CA ALA A 75 -9.24 -19.34 -10.54
C ALA A 75 -8.50 -20.16 -9.46
N PHE A 76 -8.87 -20.02 -8.18
CA PHE A 76 -8.23 -20.69 -7.05
C PHE A 76 -9.05 -21.83 -6.45
N ALA A 77 -10.29 -22.06 -6.88
CA ALA A 77 -11.19 -23.07 -6.32
C ALA A 77 -10.55 -24.47 -6.24
N ARG A 78 -9.79 -24.88 -7.27
CA ARG A 78 -9.06 -26.17 -7.26
C ARG A 78 -7.99 -26.22 -6.18
N THR A 79 -7.15 -25.18 -6.11
CA THR A 79 -6.04 -25.09 -5.14
C THR A 79 -6.56 -25.03 -3.70
N LEU A 80 -7.64 -24.27 -3.47
CA LEU A 80 -8.30 -24.18 -2.16
C LEU A 80 -8.90 -25.53 -1.75
N THR A 81 -9.55 -26.24 -2.67
CA THR A 81 -10.10 -27.58 -2.42
C THR A 81 -8.99 -28.59 -2.07
N SER A 82 -7.88 -28.58 -2.83
CA SER A 82 -6.73 -29.44 -2.55
C SER A 82 -6.11 -29.16 -1.18
N ARG A 83 -5.92 -27.89 -0.81
CA ARG A 83 -5.41 -27.53 0.53
C ARG A 83 -6.33 -28.00 1.65
N ARG A 84 -7.64 -27.81 1.48
CA ARG A 84 -8.64 -28.24 2.47
C ARG A 84 -8.66 -29.76 2.67
N LEU A 85 -8.37 -30.54 1.62
CA LEU A 85 -8.22 -31.99 1.72
C LEU A 85 -6.95 -32.38 2.47
N MET A 86 -5.82 -31.70 2.23
CA MET A 86 -4.56 -31.94 2.96
C MET A 86 -4.62 -31.56 4.45
N GLU A 87 -5.49 -30.64 4.85
CA GLU A 87 -5.67 -30.30 6.27
C GLU A 87 -6.50 -31.36 7.01
N LYS A 88 -7.29 -32.15 6.29
CA LYS A 88 -8.22 -33.12 6.87
C LYS A 88 -7.64 -34.54 6.95
N TYR A 89 -6.54 -34.81 6.26
CA TYR A 89 -5.89 -36.12 6.14
C TYR A 89 -4.37 -35.97 6.22
#